data_AF-A0A522DGZ3-F1
#
_entry.id   AF-A0A522DGZ3-F1
#
_cell.length_a   1.000
_cell.length_b   1.000
_cell.length_c   1.000
_cell.angle_alpha   90.00
_cell.angle_beta   90.00
_cell.angle_gamma   90.00
#
_symmetry.space_group_name_H-M   'P 1'
#
loop_
_entity.id
_entity.type
_entity.pdbx_description
1 polymer ?
#
loop_
_entity_poly.entity_id
_entity_poly.type
_entity_poly.pdbx_seq_one_letter_code
_entity_poly.pdbx_strand_id
1 'polypeptide(L)' 'MKITLEPTSRIIGLNGVPARVWEGTTDKGVRLTAFITRVAVDEAEGPAALASFSAELDECPVPTVAWPARLLL' A
#
# COMPACT_ATOMS: atom_id res chain seq x y z
N MET A 1 -15.39 7.06 6.61
CA MET A 1 -14.30 6.22 7.14
C MET A 1 -13.00 6.77 6.61
N LYS A 2 -12.10 7.24 7.47
CA LYS A 2 -10.75 7.67 7.07
C LYS A 2 -9.75 6.59 7.44
N ILE A 3 -8.81 6.29 6.55
CA ILE A 3 -7.73 5.33 6.77
C ILE A 3 -6.39 6.01 6.52
N THR A 4 -5.38 5.62 7.29
CA THR A 4 -3.97 5.96 7.06
C THR A 4 -3.25 4.66 6.77
N LEU A 5 -2.45 4.62 5.70
CA LEU A 5 -1.76 3.43 5.22
C LEU A 5 -0.27 3.74 5.00
N GLU A 6 0.57 2.73 5.20
CA GLU A 6 2.00 2.74 4.90
C GLU A 6 2.34 1.57 3.95
N PRO A 7 3.15 1.80 2.90
CA PRO A 7 3.55 0.74 1.99
C PRO A 7 4.54 -0.22 2.66
N THR A 8 4.50 -1.48 2.25
CA THR A 8 5.49 -2.49 2.64
C THR A 8 6.25 -3.00 1.41
N SER A 9 7.41 -3.61 1.62
CA SER A 9 8.23 -4.20 0.56
C SER A 9 7.64 -5.47 -0.04
N ARG A 10 6.54 -6.00 0.52
CA ARG A 10 5.96 -7.26 0.05
C ARG A 10 4.98 -7.01 -1.09
N ILE A 11 5.22 -7.73 -2.19
CA ILE A 11 4.32 -7.84 -3.33
C ILE A 11 3.82 -9.29 -3.39
N ILE A 12 2.51 -9.46 -3.54
CA ILE A 12 1.87 -10.77 -3.70
C ILE A 12 1.09 -10.83 -5.02
N GLY A 13 0.85 -12.04 -5.53
CA GLY A 13 -0.11 -12.24 -6.61
C GLY A 13 -1.52 -12.34 -6.06
N LEU A 14 -2.42 -11.44 -6.47
CA LEU A 14 -3.84 -11.46 -6.12
C LEU A 14 -4.65 -11.48 -7.41
N ASN A 15 -5.43 -12.54 -7.64
CA ASN A 15 -6.23 -12.72 -8.86
C ASN A 15 -5.42 -12.55 -10.17
N GLY A 16 -4.18 -13.02 -10.18
CA GLY A 16 -3.27 -12.90 -11.32
C GLY A 16 -2.60 -11.53 -11.48
N VAL A 17 -2.86 -10.57 -10.58
CA VAL A 17 -2.27 -9.22 -10.62
C VAL A 17 -1.32 -9.04 -9.43
N PRO A 18 -0.11 -8.49 -9.63
CA PRO A 18 0.76 -8.14 -8.50
C PRO A 18 0.13 -7.01 -7.69
N ALA A 19 0.05 -7.20 -6.38
CA ALA A 19 -0.45 -6.23 -5.42
C ALA A 19 0.59 -6.02 -4.32
N ARG A 20 0.95 -4.75 -4.06
CA ARG A 20 1.77 -4.38 -2.91
C ARG A 20 0.90 -4.34 -1.66
N VAL A 21 1.41 -4.89 -0.56
CA VAL A 21 0.71 -4.89 0.71
C VAL A 21 0.98 -3.58 1.44
N TRP A 22 -0.08 -2.93 1.90
CA TRP A 22 -0.01 -1.73 2.73
C TRP A 22 -0.71 -2.01 4.06
N GLU A 23 -0.14 -1.54 5.15
CA GLU A 23 -0.68 -1.73 6.50
C GLU A 23 -1.11 -0.38 7.07
N GLY A 24 -2.12 -0.38 7.94
CA GLY A 24 -2.62 0.88 8.46
C GLY A 24 -3.72 0.77 9.48
N THR A 25 -4.34 1.91 9.77
CA THR A 25 -5.41 2.04 10.76
C THR A 25 -6.53 2.96 10.27
N THR A 26 -7.75 2.69 10.72
CA THR A 26 -8.86 3.65 10.61
C THR A 26 -8.70 4.79 11.61
N ASP A 27 -9.41 5.90 11.40
CA ASP A 27 -9.61 6.98 12.38
C ASP A 27 -10.03 6.52 13.79
N LYS A 28 -10.72 5.38 13.92
CA LYS A 28 -11.10 4.76 15.20
C LYS A 28 -10.10 3.75 15.76
N GLY A 29 -8.90 3.62 15.18
CA GLY A 29 -7.84 2.72 15.66
C GLY A 29 -7.96 1.26 15.24
N VAL A 30 -8.89 0.89 14.34
CA VAL A 30 -8.99 -0.48 13.82
C VAL A 30 -7.84 -0.72 12.83
N ARG A 31 -7.00 -1.73 13.10
CA ARG A 31 -5.93 -2.16 12.19
C ARG A 31 -6.49 -2.81 10.93
N LEU A 32 -5.88 -2.52 9.79
CA LEU A 32 -6.27 -3.06 8.50
C LEU A 32 -5.07 -3.28 7.59
N THR A 33 -5.30 -4.08 6.56
CA THR A 33 -4.35 -4.36 5.48
C THR A 33 -5.04 -4.06 4.16
N ALA A 34 -4.35 -3.39 3.25
CA ALA A 34 -4.82 -3.08 1.90
C ALA A 34 -3.89 -3.71 0.85
N PHE A 35 -4.48 -4.21 -0.25
CA PHE A 35 -3.76 -4.76 -1.39
C PHE A 35 -3.83 -3.76 -2.53
N ILE A 36 -2.71 -3.09 -2.79
CA ILE A 36 -2.62 -1.99 -3.75
C ILE A 36 -2.04 -2.52 -5.06
N THR A 37 -2.88 -2.66 -6.08
CA THR A 37 -2.47 -3.10 -7.43
C THR A 37 -1.91 -1.94 -8.26
N ARG A 38 -2.35 -0.72 -7.96
CA ARG A 38 -1.95 0.55 -8.61
C ARG A 38 -2.01 1.68 -7.60
N VAL A 39 -1.05 2.59 -7.67
CA VAL A 39 -1.02 3.86 -6.93
C VAL A 39 -0.34 4.89 -7.82
N ALA A 40 -0.82 6.13 -7.81
CA ALA A 40 -0.27 7.23 -8.60
C ALA A 40 -0.50 8.54 -7.85
N VAL A 41 0.29 9.56 -8.20
CA VAL A 41 0.09 10.96 -7.79
C VAL A 41 -0.62 11.73 -8.90
N ASP A 42 -1.25 12.85 -8.55
CA ASP A 42 -1.90 13.74 -9.52
C ASP A 42 -0.84 14.39 -10.44
N GLU A 43 -1.13 14.46 -11.74
CA GLU A 43 -0.24 15.08 -12.72
C GLU A 43 -0.02 16.57 -12.46
N ALA A 44 -0.98 17.25 -11.83
CA ALA A 44 -0.91 18.66 -11.48
C ALA A 44 0.17 18.99 -10.42
N GLU A 45 0.61 18.00 -9.63
CA GLU A 45 1.69 18.16 -8.64
C GLU A 45 3.08 18.30 -9.28
N GLY A 46 3.18 17.95 -10.57
CA GLY A 46 4.38 18.14 -11.39
C GLY A 46 5.52 17.14 -11.13
N PRO A 47 6.64 17.28 -11.87
CA PRO A 47 7.69 16.26 -11.91
C PRO A 47 8.43 16.04 -10.58
N ALA A 48 8.56 17.08 -9.76
CA ALA A 48 9.27 17.00 -8.48
C ALA A 48 8.51 16.13 -7.46
N ALA A 49 7.18 16.29 -7.38
CA ALA A 49 6.34 15.46 -6.52
C ALA A 49 6.34 14.00 -6.98
N LEU A 50 6.28 13.77 -8.30
CA LEU A 50 6.37 12.42 -8.87
C LEU A 50 7.70 11.73 -8.53
N ALA A 51 8.82 12.46 -8.56
CA ALA A 51 10.12 11.94 -8.18
C ALA A 51 10.20 11.58 -6.69
N SER A 52 9.72 12.46 -5.81
CA SER A 52 9.65 12.18 -4.36
C SER A 52 8.81 10.94 -4.07
N PHE A 53 7.61 10.88 -4.64
CA PHE A 53 6.69 9.76 -4.47
C PHE A 53 7.29 8.42 -4.94
N SER A 54 8.00 8.43 -6.08
CA SER A 54 8.64 7.22 -6.60
C SER A 54 9.76 6.73 -5.67
N ALA A 55 10.56 7.63 -5.10
CA ALA A 55 11.61 7.27 -4.15
C ALA A 55 11.03 6.70 -2.84
N GLU A 56 10.00 7.33 -2.29
CA GLU A 56 9.30 6.86 -1.08
C GLU A 56 8.68 5.46 -1.27
N LEU A 57 8.20 5.15 -2.48
CA LEU A 57 7.67 3.83 -2.79
C LEU A 57 8.75 2.72 -2.85
N ASP A 58 10.03 3.02 -2.99
CA ASP A 58 11.07 1.99 -3.02
C ASP A 58 11.61 1.66 -1.62
N GLU A 59 11.55 2.60 -0.68
CA GLU A 59 12.08 2.47 0.69
C GLU A 59 11.06 1.85 1.67
N CYS A 60 10.54 0.66 1.37
CA CYS A 60 9.45 0.09 2.17
C CYS A 60 9.90 -0.98 3.20
N PRO A 61 9.41 -0.93 4.46
CA PRO A 61 9.69 -1.95 5.47
C PRO A 61 9.03 -3.30 5.17
N VAL A 62 9.47 -4.37 5.84
CA VAL A 62 8.85 -5.70 5.73
C VAL A 62 7.49 -5.70 6.47
N PRO A 63 6.42 -6.34 5.92
CA PRO A 63 5.12 -6.37 6.58
C PRO A 63 5.16 -7.02 7.96
N THR A 64 4.29 -6.55 8.85
CA THR A 64 4.30 -6.90 10.28
C THR A 64 3.32 -8.00 10.65
N VAL A 65 2.36 -8.37 9.78
CA VAL A 65 1.25 -9.26 10.16
C VAL A 65 0.93 -10.39 9.17
N ALA A 66 0.34 -11.47 9.71
CA ALA A 66 -0.30 -12.54 8.96
C ALA A 66 -1.72 -12.16 8.55
N TRP A 67 -2.12 -12.51 7.32
CA TRP A 67 -3.39 -12.05 6.73
C TRP A 67 -4.49 -13.12 6.78
N PRO A 68 -5.77 -12.70 6.86
CA PRO A 68 -6.90 -13.59 6.67
C PRO A 68 -6.86 -14.28 5.30
N ALA A 69 -6.96 -15.61 5.26
CA ALA A 69 -6.90 -16.40 4.02
C ALA A 69 -7.94 -15.97 2.96
N ARG A 70 -9.11 -15.45 3.38
CA ARG A 70 -10.16 -14.93 2.47
C ARG A 70 -9.73 -13.76 1.58
N LEU A 71 -8.59 -13.14 1.88
CA LEU A 71 -8.02 -12.05 1.07
C LEU A 71 -7.02 -12.56 0.04
N LEU A 72 -6.70 -13.86 0.04
CA LEU A 72 -5.69 -14.50 -0.81
C LEU A 72 -6.29 -15.54 -1.78
N LEU A 73 -7.60 -15.78 -1.70
CA LEU A 73 -8.34 -16.81 -2.44
C LEU A 73 -9.43 -16.18 -3.31
#